data_AF-A0A497CR44-F1
#
_entry.id   AF-A0A497CR44-F1
#
_cell.length_a   1.000
_cell.length_b   1.000
_cell.length_c   1.000
_cell.angle_alpha   90.00
_cell.angle_beta   90.00
_cell.angle_gamma   90.00
#
_symmetry.space_group_name_H-M   'P 1'
#
loop_
_entity.id
_entity.type
_entity.pdbx_description
1 polymer ?
#
loop_
_entity_poly.entity_id
_entity_poly.type
_entity_poly.pdbx_seq_one_letter_code
_entity_poly.pdbx_strand_id
1 'polypeptide(L)' 'MNTVFVEYSFNSSILFSLYYSDGSRVAEGKMNRGKSSIDMASVVNGLYLLVLRDEQGNIVQQYKLIKN' A
#
# COMPACT_ATOMS: atom_id res chain seq x y z
N MET A 1 -3.11 -1.74 -14.22
CA MET A 1 -2.67 -0.62 -13.34
C MET A 1 -1.20 -0.84 -12.95
N ASN A 2 -0.32 0.13 -13.22
CA ASN A 2 1.13 -0.04 -12.99
C ASN A 2 1.64 0.67 -11.73
N THR A 3 0.90 1.66 -11.23
CA THR A 3 1.29 2.45 -10.06
C THR A 3 0.04 2.79 -9.26
N VAL A 4 0.15 2.73 -7.93
CA VAL A 4 -0.89 3.20 -7.01
C VAL A 4 -0.39 4.47 -6.34
N PHE A 5 -1.17 5.54 -6.45
CA PHE A 5 -0.91 6.80 -5.77
C PHE A 5 -1.66 6.83 -4.45
N VAL A 6 -0.92 7.03 -3.37
CA VAL A 6 -1.50 7.17 -2.03
C VAL A 6 -1.23 8.60 -1.57
N GLU A 7 -2.30 9.35 -1.36
CA GLU A 7 -2.27 10.68 -0.74
C GLU A 7 -2.79 10.55 0.69
N TYR A 8 -2.00 11.02 1.65
CA TYR A 8 -2.35 10.94 3.06
C TYR A 8 -1.86 12.18 3.81
N SER A 9 -2.69 12.66 4.75
CA SER A 9 -2.47 13.92 5.47
C SER A 9 -1.77 13.76 6.81
N PHE A 10 -1.17 12.60 7.09
CA PHE A 10 -0.45 12.40 8.35
C PHE A 10 0.86 13.19 8.39
N ASN A 11 1.18 13.76 9.55
CA ASN A 11 2.40 14.54 9.77
C ASN A 11 3.66 13.67 9.94
N SER A 12 3.52 12.35 9.87
CA SER A 12 4.59 11.37 10.01
C SER A 12 4.70 10.49 8.76
N SER A 13 5.79 9.73 8.69
CA SER A 13 5.92 8.69 7.68
C SER A 13 4.91 7.56 7.94
N ILE A 14 4.51 6.87 6.88
CA ILE A 14 3.57 5.74 6.95
C ILE A 14 4.25 4.50 6.40
N LEU A 15 3.98 3.36 7.01
CA LEU A 15 4.35 2.06 6.50
C LEU A 15 3.22 1.53 5.61
N PHE A 16 3.55 0.95 4.45
CA PHE A 16 2.58 0.22 3.66
C PHE A 16 2.93 -1.25 3.59
N SER A 17 1.90 -2.08 3.46
CA SER A 17 2.03 -3.44 2.95
C SER A 17 0.93 -3.74 1.97
N LEU A 18 1.32 -4.40 0.90
CA LEU A 18 0.42 -4.91 -0.12
C LEU A 18 0.36 -6.43 0.00
N TYR A 19 -0.83 -6.98 0.05
CA TYR A 19 -1.09 -8.40 0.15
C TYR A 19 -1.92 -8.88 -1.03
N TYR A 20 -1.67 -10.10 -1.49
CA TYR A 20 -2.59 -10.86 -2.33
C TYR A 20 -3.85 -11.22 -1.52
N SER A 21 -4.91 -11.61 -2.22
CA SER A 21 -6.16 -12.06 -1.60
C SER A 21 -6.02 -13.32 -0.73
N ASP A 22 -4.97 -14.11 -0.94
CA ASP A 22 -4.64 -15.27 -0.11
C ASP A 22 -3.87 -14.91 1.18
N GLY A 23 -3.58 -13.62 1.39
CA GLY A 23 -2.85 -13.10 2.54
C GLY A 23 -1.33 -13.09 2.38
N SER A 24 -0.78 -13.57 1.26
CA SER A 24 0.66 -13.50 1.00
C SER A 24 1.09 -12.06 0.72
N ARG A 25 2.25 -11.65 1.25
CA ARG A 25 2.73 -10.27 1.14
C ARG A 25 3.49 -10.07 -0.17
N VAL A 26 3.04 -9.10 -0.95
CA VAL A 26 3.58 -8.73 -2.27
C VAL A 26 4.70 -7.72 -2.14
N ALA A 27 4.47 -6.68 -1.34
CA ALA A 27 5.36 -5.54 -1.20
C ALA A 27 5.16 -4.87 0.15
N GLU A 28 6.20 -4.19 0.61
CA GLU A 28 6.14 -3.31 1.78
C GLU A 28 7.17 -2.20 1.68
N GLY A 29 6.97 -1.14 2.46
CA GLY A 29 7.92 -0.06 2.54
C GLY A 29 7.42 1.09 3.40
N LYS A 30 8.22 2.17 3.39
CA LYS A 30 7.96 3.40 4.12
C LYS A 30 7.71 4.53 3.11
N MET A 31 6.63 5.28 3.33
CA MET A 31 6.24 6.45 2.56
C MET A 31 6.48 7.69 3.42
N ASN A 32 7.10 8.71 2.80
CA ASN A 32 7.30 10.01 3.42
C ASN A 32 6.10 10.93 3.11
N ARG A 33 5.85 11.90 4.00
CA ARG A 33 4.70 12.80 3.96
C ARG A 33 4.43 13.39 2.56
N GLY A 34 3.15 13.44 2.20
CA GLY A 34 2.67 14.10 0.99
C GLY A 34 2.10 13.10 0.00
N LYS A 35 2.91 12.71 -0.99
CA LYS A 35 2.51 11.77 -2.04
C LYS A 35 3.58 10.73 -2.23
N SER A 36 3.17 9.48 -2.14
CA SER A 36 4.03 8.35 -2.43
C SER A 36 3.34 7.42 -3.42
N SER A 37 4.15 6.87 -4.31
CA SER A 37 3.73 5.93 -5.33
C SER A 37 4.22 4.52 -4.98
N ILE A 38 3.34 3.54 -5.08
CA ILE A 38 3.72 2.13 -4.98
C ILE A 38 3.80 1.59 -6.42
N ASP A 39 5.00 1.17 -6.83
CA ASP A 39 5.18 0.49 -8.11
C ASP A 39 4.55 -0.91 -8.03
N MET A 40 3.66 -1.20 -8.98
CA MET A 40 2.96 -2.46 -9.12
C MET A 40 3.26 -3.12 -10.47
N ALA A 41 4.28 -2.68 -11.22
CA ALA A 41 4.57 -3.18 -12.56
C ALA A 41 4.84 -4.70 -12.58
N SER A 42 5.57 -5.22 -11.60
CA SER A 42 5.88 -6.65 -11.45
C SER A 42 4.74 -7.48 -10.83
N VAL A 43 3.68 -6.82 -10.35
CA VAL A 43 2.55 -7.46 -9.69
C VAL A 43 1.54 -7.92 -10.73
N VAL A 44 1.17 -9.20 -10.69
CA VAL A 44 0.24 -9.83 -11.63
C VAL A 44 -1.19 -9.26 -11.50
N ASN A 45 -2.06 -9.57 -12.45
CA ASN A 45 -3.47 -9.22 -12.34
C ASN A 45 -4.12 -9.99 -11.19
N GLY A 46 -5.03 -9.33 -10.46
CA GLY A 46 -5.68 -9.94 -9.30
C GLY A 46 -6.23 -8.94 -8.29
N LEU A 47 -6.64 -9.51 -7.16
CA LEU A 47 -7.19 -8.79 -6.03
C LEU A 47 -6.13 -8.59 -4.95
N TYR A 48 -6.03 -7.37 -4.44
CA TYR A 48 -5.04 -6.98 -3.45
C TYR A 48 -5.65 -6.22 -2.28
N LEU A 49 -4.99 -6.34 -1.13
CA LEU A 49 -5.25 -5.51 0.04
C LEU A 49 -4.02 -4.64 0.31
N LEU A 50 -4.18 -3.32 0.21
CA LEU A 50 -3.20 -2.35 0.66
C LEU A 50 -3.55 -1.94 2.09
N VAL A 51 -2.62 -2.17 3.02
CA VAL A 51 -2.74 -1.79 4.42
C VAL A 51 -1.72 -0.70 4.71
N LEU A 52 -2.18 0.42 5.25
CA LEU A 52 -1.35 1.52 5.73
C LEU A 52 -1.29 1.49 7.24
N ARG A 53 -0.08 1.62 7.79
CA ARG A 53 0.18 1.64 9.22
C ARG A 53 1.01 2.85 9.62
N ASP A 54 0.80 3.35 10.82
CA ASP A 54 1.73 4.30 11.41
C ASP A 54 3.06 3.60 11.79
N GLU A 55 4.04 4.37 12.26
CA GLU A 55 5.34 3.83 12.69
C GLU A 55 5.26 2.95 13.96
N GLN A 56 4.13 2.99 14.68
CA GLN A 56 3.86 2.14 15.85
C GLN A 56 3.21 0.80 15.45
N GLY A 57 2.86 0.65 14.16
CA GLY A 57 2.24 -0.55 13.61
C GLY A 57 0.72 -0.54 13.65
N ASN A 58 0.08 0.54 14.08
CA ASN A 58 -1.39 0.64 14.09
C ASN A 58 -1.88 0.83 12.66
N ILE A 59 -2.94 0.12 12.29
CA ILE A 59 -3.59 0.29 10.99
C ILE A 59 -4.33 1.63 10.99
N VAL A 60 -3.94 2.51 10.09
CA VAL A 60 -4.58 3.82 9.91
C VAL A 60 -5.60 3.77 8.78
N GLN A 61 -5.37 2.93 7.77
CA GLN A 61 -6.24 2.84 6.61
C GLN A 61 -6.00 1.52 5.85
N GLN A 62 -7.03 1.05 5.16
CA GLN A 62 -6.94 -0.09 4.27
C GLN A 62 -7.73 0.14 2.98
N TYR A 63 -7.24 -0.42 1.87
CA TYR A 63 -7.85 -0.32 0.55
C TYR A 63 -7.87 -1.68 -0.15
N LYS A 64 -9.01 -1.99 -0.74
CA LYS A 64 -9.15 -3.12 -1.68
C LYS A 64 -8.80 -2.62 -3.08
N LEU A 65 -7.83 -3.24 -3.72
CA LEU A 65 -7.36 -2.87 -5.05
C LEU A 65 -7.59 -4.01 -6.02
N ILE A 66 -8.04 -3.68 -7.24
CA ILE A 66 -8.19 -4.65 -8.33
C ILE A 66 -7.24 -4.23 -9.44
N LYS A 67 -6.36 -5.13 -9.85
CA LYS A 67 -5.50 -4.95 -11.01
C LYS A 67 -5.98 -5.86 -12.14
N ASN A 68 -6.41 -5.23 -13.23
CA ASN A 68 -6.72 -5.83 -14.51
C ASN A 68 -5.66 -5.44 -15.55
#